data_AF-U2K7N7-F1
#
_entry.id   AF-U2K7N7-F1
#
_cell.length_a   1.000
_cell.length_b   1.000
_cell.length_c   1.000
_cell.angle_alpha   90.00
_cell.angle_beta   90.00
_cell.angle_gamma   90.00
#
_symmetry.space_group_name_H-M   'P 1'
#
loop_
_entity.id
_entity.type
_entity.pdbx_description
1 polymer ?
#
loop_
_entity_poly.entity_id
_entity_poly.type
_entity_poly.pdbx_seq_one_letter_code
_entity_poly.pdbx_strand_id
1 'polypeptide(L)'
;MKNIDFNNIRLVNGSLNDGFEEFVCQLARKEDITYIKKFVRNGKPDGGVECYWILEDGSLIAWQAKYFCNAFDNSQYQQIDNSVKEALSAYPNLKKYIIAVPIDPSDAHISGRKSMKEYERAYQWLYR
;
A
#
# COMPACT_ATOMS: atom_id res chain seq x y z
N MET A 1 16.08 -17.98 11.50
CA MET A 1 15.21 -17.04 10.78
C MET A 1 16.10 -16.19 9.88
N LYS A 2 15.85 -16.11 8.56
CA LYS A 2 16.65 -15.24 7.69
C LYS A 2 16.30 -13.79 8.02
N ASN A 3 17.30 -12.95 8.27
CA ASN A 3 17.11 -11.52 8.38
C ASN A 3 16.81 -10.98 6.97
N ILE A 4 15.67 -10.33 6.78
CA ILE A 4 15.32 -9.67 5.52
C ILE A 4 15.67 -8.20 5.69
N ASP A 5 16.68 -7.74 4.95
CA ASP A 5 17.05 -6.33 4.90
C ASP A 5 16.43 -5.68 3.67
N PHE A 6 15.36 -4.92 3.88
CA PHE A 6 14.67 -4.24 2.80
C PHE A 6 15.51 -3.15 2.15
N ASN A 7 16.52 -2.57 2.84
CA ASN A 7 17.43 -1.59 2.23
C ASN A 7 18.20 -2.17 1.03
N ASN A 8 18.33 -3.50 0.99
CA ASN A 8 19.00 -4.25 -0.07
C ASN A 8 18.03 -5.16 -0.83
N ILE A 9 16.76 -4.75 -0.98
CA ILE A 9 15.79 -5.48 -1.80
C ILE A 9 16.28 -5.60 -3.25
N ARG A 10 15.93 -6.72 -3.90
CA ARG A 10 16.32 -6.99 -5.29
C ARG A 10 15.79 -5.89 -6.22
N LEU A 11 16.66 -5.32 -7.05
CA LEU A 11 16.28 -4.40 -8.12
C LEU A 11 15.35 -5.08 -9.14
N VAL A 12 14.31 -4.35 -9.54
CA VAL A 12 13.48 -4.65 -10.71
C VAL A 12 13.48 -3.42 -11.59
N ASN A 13 13.64 -3.57 -12.91
CA ASN A 13 13.76 -2.45 -13.85
C ASN A 13 14.80 -1.37 -13.43
N GLY A 14 15.85 -1.75 -12.71
CA GLY A 14 16.87 -0.83 -12.21
C GLY A 14 16.50 -0.01 -10.97
N SER A 15 15.37 -0.28 -10.31
CA SER A 15 14.87 0.47 -9.16
C SER A 15 14.61 -0.43 -7.95
N LEU A 16 14.97 0.05 -6.75
CA LEU A 16 14.60 -0.60 -5.48
C LEU A 16 13.10 -0.45 -5.21
N ASN A 17 12.49 0.66 -5.66
CA ASN A 17 11.04 0.88 -5.53
C ASN A 17 10.28 -0.20 -6.32
N ASP A 18 10.62 -0.40 -7.59
CA ASP A 18 10.05 -1.47 -8.42
C ASP A 18 10.32 -2.86 -7.82
N GLY A 19 11.47 -3.03 -7.16
CA GLY A 19 11.81 -4.23 -6.40
C GLY A 19 10.83 -4.50 -5.25
N PHE A 20 10.50 -3.47 -4.49
CA PHE A 20 9.53 -3.53 -3.40
C PHE A 20 8.09 -3.65 -3.90
N GLU A 21 7.72 -2.95 -4.97
CA GLU A 21 6.43 -3.10 -5.66
C GLU A 21 6.20 -4.56 -6.06
N GLU A 22 7.20 -5.19 -6.72
CA GLU A 22 7.11 -6.58 -7.13
C GLU A 22 7.00 -7.52 -5.92
N PHE A 23 7.79 -7.29 -4.87
CA PHE A 23 7.70 -8.06 -3.63
C PHE A 23 6.30 -8.00 -3.01
N VAL A 24 5.73 -6.80 -2.88
CA VAL A 24 4.37 -6.60 -2.34
C VAL A 24 3.33 -7.27 -3.22
N CYS A 25 3.45 -7.18 -4.55
CA CYS A 25 2.51 -7.83 -5.46
C CYS A 25 2.53 -9.37 -5.34
N GLN A 26 3.71 -9.96 -5.14
CA GLN A 26 3.85 -11.39 -4.91
C GLN A 26 3.23 -11.83 -3.58
N LEU A 27 3.34 -11.00 -2.53
CA LEU A 27 2.66 -11.24 -1.25
C LEU A 27 1.16 -11.10 -1.39
N ALA A 28 0.66 -10.01 -1.97
CA ALA A 28 -0.76 -9.76 -2.21
C ALA A 28 -1.43 -10.89 -3.01
N ARG A 29 -0.72 -11.48 -3.98
CA ARG A 29 -1.20 -12.62 -4.75
C ARG A 29 -1.32 -13.92 -3.93
N LYS A 30 -0.60 -14.01 -2.81
CA LYS A 30 -0.59 -15.16 -1.91
C LYS A 30 -1.49 -14.97 -0.68
N GLU A 31 -2.07 -13.80 -0.49
CA GLU A 31 -3.02 -13.54 0.58
C GLU A 31 -4.23 -14.48 0.47
N ASP A 32 -4.63 -15.04 1.60
CA ASP A 32 -5.81 -15.91 1.69
C ASP A 32 -7.07 -15.04 1.77
N ILE A 33 -7.75 -14.90 0.62
CA ILE A 33 -8.92 -14.05 0.46
C ILE A 33 -10.07 -14.90 -0.03
N THR A 34 -11.18 -14.83 0.68
CA THR A 34 -12.42 -15.53 0.32
C THR A 34 -13.16 -14.80 -0.80
N TYR A 35 -13.91 -15.54 -1.63
CA TYR A 35 -14.77 -14.99 -2.70
C TYR A 35 -13.98 -14.21 -3.76
N ILE A 36 -12.79 -14.69 -4.11
CA ILE A 36 -11.95 -14.11 -5.17
C ILE A 36 -12.44 -14.51 -6.56
N LYS A 37 -12.47 -13.53 -7.46
CA LYS A 37 -12.73 -13.74 -8.88
C LYS A 37 -11.44 -13.76 -9.70
N LYS A 38 -10.58 -12.76 -9.51
CA LYS A 38 -9.35 -12.59 -10.31
C LYS A 38 -8.34 -11.68 -9.62
N PHE A 39 -7.06 -12.02 -9.71
CA PHE A 39 -5.95 -11.12 -9.39
C PHE A 39 -5.50 -10.34 -10.62
N VAL A 40 -5.22 -9.05 -10.44
CA VAL A 40 -4.68 -8.17 -11.48
C VAL A 40 -3.44 -7.46 -10.94
N ARG A 41 -2.33 -7.55 -11.69
CA ARG A 41 -1.15 -6.69 -11.53
C ARG A 41 -1.27 -5.56 -12.55
N ASN A 42 -1.25 -4.31 -12.10
CA ASN A 42 -1.27 -3.16 -12.99
C ASN A 42 0.12 -2.94 -13.62
N GLY A 43 0.11 -2.39 -14.84
CA GLY A 43 1.27 -1.73 -15.42
C GLY A 43 1.16 -0.22 -15.21
N LYS A 44 2.29 0.49 -15.30
CA LYS A 44 2.33 1.95 -15.17
C LYS A 44 1.73 2.62 -16.44
N PRO A 45 0.94 3.71 -16.33
CA PRO A 45 0.45 4.35 -15.10
C PRO A 45 -0.71 3.57 -14.47
N ASP A 46 -0.70 3.45 -13.14
CA ASP A 46 -1.51 2.49 -12.38
C ASP A 46 -2.57 3.13 -11.45
N GLY A 47 -2.57 4.47 -11.36
CA GLY A 47 -3.49 5.23 -10.51
C GLY A 47 -3.22 5.07 -9.01
N GLY A 48 -1.97 4.76 -8.62
CA GLY A 48 -1.62 4.55 -7.22
C GLY A 48 -2.06 3.19 -6.69
N VAL A 49 -2.26 2.21 -7.56
CA VAL A 49 -2.59 0.82 -7.21
C VAL A 49 -1.66 -0.12 -7.96
N GLU A 50 -0.75 -0.78 -7.25
CA GLU A 50 0.15 -1.75 -7.86
C GLU A 50 -0.58 -3.01 -8.32
N CYS A 51 -1.45 -3.54 -7.47
CA CYS A 51 -2.23 -4.74 -7.78
C CYS A 51 -3.53 -4.79 -6.98
N TYR A 52 -4.47 -5.60 -7.44
CA TYR A 52 -5.72 -5.79 -6.73
C TYR A 52 -6.34 -7.16 -7.00
N TRP A 53 -7.18 -7.58 -6.05
CA TRP A 53 -8.13 -8.67 -6.20
C TRP A 53 -9.50 -8.10 -6.57
N ILE A 54 -10.11 -8.66 -7.60
CA ILE A 54 -11.53 -8.52 -7.90
C ILE A 54 -12.26 -9.62 -7.15
N LEU A 55 -13.26 -9.26 -6.35
CA LEU A 55 -14.12 -10.21 -5.66
C LEU A 55 -15.32 -10.62 -6.54
N GLU A 56 -16.02 -11.69 -6.17
CA GLU A 56 -17.19 -12.18 -6.92
C GLU A 56 -18.32 -11.14 -7.02
N ASP A 57 -18.47 -10.29 -6.00
CA ASP A 57 -19.43 -9.17 -5.96
C ASP A 57 -18.99 -7.96 -6.81
N GLY A 58 -17.81 -8.01 -7.44
CA GLY A 58 -17.25 -6.93 -8.26
C GLY A 58 -16.51 -5.84 -7.46
N SER A 59 -16.46 -5.96 -6.13
CA SER A 59 -15.66 -5.08 -5.29
C SER A 59 -14.16 -5.40 -5.34
N LEU A 60 -13.33 -4.44 -4.95
CA LEU A 60 -11.88 -4.54 -5.08
C LEU A 60 -11.17 -4.47 -3.72
N ILE A 61 -10.16 -5.32 -3.54
CA ILE A 61 -9.13 -5.16 -2.52
C ILE A 61 -7.85 -4.79 -3.27
N ALA A 62 -7.28 -3.61 -3.01
CA ALA A 62 -6.12 -3.09 -3.73
C ALA A 62 -4.94 -2.83 -2.81
N TRP A 63 -3.73 -2.98 -3.37
CA TRP A 63 -2.46 -2.73 -2.70
C TRP A 63 -1.71 -1.60 -3.37
N GLN A 64 -1.09 -0.78 -2.54
CA GLN A 64 -0.08 0.19 -2.93
C GLN A 64 1.21 -0.11 -2.19
N ALA A 65 2.33 -0.10 -2.90
CA ALA A 65 3.64 -0.25 -2.30
C ALA A 65 4.29 1.13 -2.15
N LYS A 66 4.80 1.43 -0.95
CA LYS A 66 5.60 2.63 -0.70
C LYS A 66 6.92 2.21 -0.05
N TYR A 67 8.02 2.33 -0.78
CA TYR A 67 9.34 1.91 -0.31
C TYR A 67 9.97 2.98 0.59
N PHE A 68 9.37 3.19 1.77
CA PHE A 68 9.81 4.13 2.78
C PHE A 68 10.65 3.40 3.84
N CYS A 69 11.97 3.40 3.68
CA CYS A 69 12.89 2.71 4.60
C CYS A 69 13.26 3.52 5.85
N ASN A 70 12.83 4.78 5.91
CA ASN A 70 13.11 5.70 7.01
C ASN A 70 11.83 6.06 7.77
N ALA A 71 11.99 6.56 9.00
CA ALA A 71 10.88 7.05 9.81
C ALA A 71 10.01 8.06 9.04
N PHE A 72 8.70 7.99 9.24
CA PHE A 72 7.75 8.83 8.52
C PHE A 72 7.81 10.27 9.04
N ASP A 73 7.79 11.20 8.09
CA ASP A 73 7.53 12.61 8.29
C ASP A 73 6.37 13.07 7.40
N ASN A 74 6.09 14.37 7.42
CA ASN A 74 4.96 14.96 6.69
C ASN A 74 4.97 14.61 5.19
N SER A 75 6.15 14.42 4.58
CA SER A 75 6.27 14.10 3.16
C SER A 75 5.78 12.69 2.83
N GLN A 76 6.10 11.67 3.63
CA GLN A 76 5.59 10.31 3.42
C GLN A 76 4.08 10.25 3.60
N TYR A 77 3.56 10.96 4.62
CA TYR A 77 2.12 11.04 4.83
C TYR A 77 1.41 11.74 3.67
N GLN A 78 1.94 12.86 3.16
CA GLN A 78 1.37 13.54 2.00
C GLN A 78 1.35 12.65 0.75
N GLN A 79 2.40 11.85 0.54
CA GLN A 79 2.44 10.88 -0.56
C GLN A 79 1.41 9.76 -0.41
N ILE A 80 1.16 9.30 0.82
CA ILE A 80 0.09 8.35 1.13
C ILE A 80 -1.27 8.97 0.85
N ASP A 81 -1.50 10.20 1.32
CA ASP A 81 -2.78 10.91 1.12
C ASP A 81 -3.11 11.08 -0.36
N ASN A 82 -2.11 11.42 -1.17
CA ASN A 82 -2.29 11.53 -2.62
C ASN A 82 -2.63 10.18 -3.26
N SER A 83 -1.91 9.11 -2.89
CA SER A 83 -2.20 7.77 -3.41
C SER A 83 -3.59 7.26 -3.01
N VAL A 84 -4.07 7.54 -1.79
CA VAL A 84 -5.44 7.18 -1.39
C VAL A 84 -6.47 7.92 -2.24
N LYS A 85 -6.30 9.23 -2.44
CA LYS A 85 -7.22 10.04 -3.27
C LYS A 85 -7.26 9.56 -4.71
N GLU A 86 -6.10 9.27 -5.29
CA GLU A 86 -5.99 8.74 -6.65
C GLU A 86 -6.67 7.37 -6.77
N ALA A 87 -6.40 6.45 -5.83
CA ALA A 87 -7.01 5.12 -5.84
C ALA A 87 -8.53 5.18 -5.73
N LEU A 88 -9.08 6.01 -4.84
CA LEU A 88 -10.52 6.19 -4.71
C LEU A 88 -11.16 6.81 -5.94
N SER A 89 -10.46 7.74 -6.61
CA SER A 89 -10.94 8.33 -7.86
C SER A 89 -10.88 7.35 -9.03
N ALA A 90 -9.85 6.51 -9.10
CA ALA A 90 -9.63 5.59 -10.21
C ALA A 90 -10.43 4.29 -10.08
N TYR A 91 -10.76 3.87 -8.86
CA TYR A 91 -11.40 2.59 -8.57
C TYR A 91 -12.69 2.77 -7.74
N PRO A 92 -13.82 3.12 -8.36
CA PRO A 92 -15.08 3.38 -7.64
C PRO A 92 -15.62 2.23 -6.79
N ASN A 93 -15.26 0.98 -7.13
CA ASN A 93 -15.66 -0.23 -6.40
C ASN A 93 -14.63 -0.68 -5.35
N LEU A 94 -13.70 0.20 -4.97
CA LEU A 94 -12.66 -0.08 -3.99
C LEU A 94 -13.27 -0.29 -2.60
N LYS A 95 -13.20 -1.53 -2.11
CA LYS A 95 -13.71 -1.94 -0.79
C LYS A 95 -12.64 -1.87 0.29
N LYS A 96 -11.39 -2.15 -0.08
CA LYS A 96 -10.26 -2.10 0.84
C LYS A 96 -9.00 -1.67 0.10
N TYR A 97 -8.27 -0.72 0.68
CA TYR A 97 -7.01 -0.22 0.15
C TYR A 97 -5.91 -0.43 1.20
N ILE A 98 -4.85 -1.16 0.81
CA ILE A 98 -3.77 -1.58 1.70
C ILE A 98 -2.49 -0.89 1.24
N ILE A 99 -1.84 -0.18 2.15
CA ILE A 99 -0.55 0.46 1.88
C ILE A 99 0.53 -0.37 2.57
N ALA A 100 1.40 -0.98 1.78
CA ALA A 100 2.52 -1.77 2.27
C ALA A 100 3.79 -0.91 2.33
N VAL A 101 4.51 -0.99 3.45
CA VAL A 101 5.76 -0.27 3.71
C VAL A 101 6.79 -1.20 4.35
N PRO A 102 8.10 -1.02 4.13
CA PRO A 102 9.13 -1.96 4.57
C PRO A 102 9.54 -1.81 6.04
N ILE A 103 8.90 -0.89 6.78
CA ILE A 103 9.19 -0.61 8.19
C ILE A 103 7.91 -0.66 9.01
N ASP A 104 8.05 -0.92 10.31
CA ASP A 104 6.98 -0.72 11.28
C ASP A 104 6.93 0.77 11.66
N PRO A 105 5.85 1.51 11.34
CA PRO A 105 5.73 2.92 11.69
C PRO A 105 5.70 3.08 13.22
N SER A 106 6.41 4.07 13.75
CA SER A 106 6.43 4.28 15.20
C SER A 106 5.06 4.68 15.73
N ASP A 107 4.63 4.01 16.80
CA ASP A 107 3.43 4.37 17.58
C ASP A 107 3.58 5.69 18.38
N ALA A 108 4.80 6.23 18.44
CA ALA A 108 5.13 7.37 19.28
C ALA A 108 4.42 8.64 18.79
N HIS A 109 3.58 9.19 19.66
CA HIS A 109 3.00 10.51 19.46
C HIS A 109 4.06 11.57 19.76
N ILE A 110 4.63 12.17 18.71
CA ILE A 110 5.53 13.33 18.82
C ILE A 110 4.68 14.59 18.74
N SER A 111 4.72 15.46 19.75
CA SER A 111 3.96 16.71 19.76
C SER A 111 4.20 17.51 18.46
N GLY A 112 3.13 17.81 17.72
CA GLY A 112 3.18 18.49 16.43
C GLY A 112 3.33 17.58 15.20
N ARG A 113 3.36 16.25 15.36
CA ARG A 113 3.33 15.27 14.27
C ARG A 113 2.21 14.26 14.50
N LYS A 114 1.42 13.98 13.45
CA LYS A 114 0.42 12.91 13.48
C LYS A 114 1.11 11.55 13.49
N SER A 115 0.66 10.67 14.36
CA SER A 115 1.04 9.25 14.39
C SER A 115 0.33 8.45 13.29
N MET A 116 0.88 7.29 12.93
CA MET A 116 0.24 6.38 11.96
C MET A 116 -1.16 5.95 12.41
N LYS A 117 -1.36 5.72 13.71
CA LYS A 117 -2.67 5.38 14.29
C LYS A 117 -3.72 6.50 14.10
N GLU A 118 -3.32 7.76 14.18
CA GLU A 118 -4.22 8.88 13.92
C GLU A 118 -4.60 8.96 12.43
N TYR A 119 -3.67 8.64 11.55
CA TYR A 119 -3.91 8.54 10.11
C TYR A 119 -4.87 7.40 9.76
N GLU A 120 -4.61 6.18 10.24
CA GLU A 120 -5.48 5.03 10.03
C GLU A 120 -6.91 5.31 10.49
N ARG A 121 -7.07 5.90 11.68
CA ARG A 121 -8.38 6.30 12.21
C ARG A 121 -9.06 7.30 11.28
N ALA A 122 -8.37 8.36 10.85
CA ALA A 122 -8.97 9.36 9.96
C ALA A 122 -9.54 8.73 8.67
N TYR A 123 -8.81 7.81 8.05
CA TYR A 123 -9.26 7.10 6.85
C TYR A 123 -10.39 6.10 7.13
N GLN A 124 -10.41 5.43 8.28
CA GLN A 124 -11.53 4.57 8.67
C GLN A 124 -12.83 5.37 8.92
N TRP A 125 -12.75 6.63 9.34
CA TRP A 125 -13.91 7.49 9.60
C TRP A 125 -14.45 8.19 8.34
N LEU A 126 -13.57 8.63 7.42
CA LEU A 126 -13.97 9.38 6.23
C LEU A 126 -14.71 8.54 5.16
N TYR A 127 -14.56 7.22 5.19
CA TYR A 127 -15.06 6.31 4.16
C TYR A 127 -16.02 5.23 4.71
N ARG A 128 -16.75 5.55 5.78
CA ARG A 128 -17.92 4.79 6.25
C ARG A 128 -19.22 5.34 5.67
#